data_AF-A0AAE9LTV2-F1
#
_entry.id   AF-A0AAE9LTV2-F1
#
_cell.length_a   1.000
_cell.length_b   1.000
_cell.length_c   1.000
_cell.angle_alpha   90.00
_cell.angle_beta   90.00
_cell.angle_gamma   90.00
#
_symmetry.space_group_name_H-M   'P 1'
#
loop_
_entity.id
_entity.type
_entity.pdbx_description
1 polymer ?
#
loop_
_entity_poly.entity_id
_entity_poly.type
_entity_poly.pdbx_seq_one_letter_code
_entity_poly.pdbx_strand_id
1 'polypeptide(L)'
;MLISKRRIVHALSYEIILLVIIAIALSFIFNMPMEVTGSLGIVMAVTSVFWNIIFNHFFEKFEQRRKLQRTVGVRIMHAIGFEGGLMLATIPMVAYAMDMTIWQAILLDLSLTMCILVYTFIFQWCYDHIEMRLGYSPVQQS
;
A
#
# COMPACT_ATOMS: atom_id res chain seq x y z
N MET A 1 15.96 -11.14 14.56
CA MET A 1 15.48 -10.01 13.74
C MET A 1 14.73 -9.04 14.66
N LEU A 2 15.46 -8.23 15.43
CA LEU A 2 14.83 -7.23 16.30
C LEU A 2 14.37 -6.08 15.41
N ILE A 3 13.09 -6.07 15.07
CA ILE A 3 12.49 -4.91 14.42
C ILE A 3 12.66 -3.75 15.40
N SER A 4 13.57 -2.81 15.10
CA SER A 4 13.84 -1.67 15.99
C SER A 4 12.52 -0.93 16.25
N LYS A 5 12.26 -0.57 17.52
CA LYS A 5 11.05 0.16 17.93
C LYS A 5 10.75 1.35 17.01
N ARG A 6 11.79 2.01 16.50
CA ARG A 6 11.73 3.10 15.52
C ARG A 6 11.03 2.73 14.20
N ARG A 7 11.29 1.55 13.63
CA ARG A 7 10.64 1.09 12.39
C ARG A 7 9.17 0.74 12.59
N ILE A 8 8.83 0.17 13.75
CA ILE A 8 7.43 -0.12 14.11
C ILE A 8 6.65 1.17 14.30
N VAL A 9 7.20 2.13 15.06
CA VAL A 9 6.56 3.44 15.25
C VAL A 9 6.41 4.17 13.93
N HIS A 10 7.42 4.14 13.07
CA HIS A 10 7.35 4.72 11.72
C HIS A 10 6.23 4.07 10.89
N ALA A 11 6.24 2.75 10.75
CA ALA A 11 5.24 2.01 9.97
C ALA A 11 3.82 2.23 10.52
N LEU A 12 3.63 2.14 11.83
CA LEU A 12 2.33 2.40 12.47
C LEU A 12 1.88 3.85 12.27
N SER A 13 2.76 4.82 12.43
CA SER A 13 2.40 6.24 12.23
C SER A 13 1.99 6.53 10.79
N TYR A 14 2.72 5.97 9.82
CA TYR A 14 2.38 6.04 8.40
C TYR A 14 1.01 5.44 8.13
N GLU A 15 0.77 4.22 8.61
CA GLU A 15 -0.44 3.47 8.31
C GLU A 15 -1.67 4.08 8.98
N ILE A 16 -1.55 4.56 10.22
CA ILE A 16 -2.63 5.26 10.94
C ILE A 16 -3.00 6.57 10.23
N ILE A 17 -2.01 7.41 9.90
CA ILE A 17 -2.28 8.68 9.22
C ILE A 17 -2.91 8.42 7.85
N LEU A 18 -2.39 7.44 7.11
CA LEU A 18 -2.93 7.08 5.81
C LEU A 18 -4.38 6.60 5.91
N LEU A 19 -4.70 5.70 6.84
CA LEU A 19 -6.06 5.21 7.07
C LEU A 19 -7.02 6.36 7.40
N VAL A 20 -6.60 7.30 8.24
CA VAL A 20 -7.42 8.48 8.59
C VAL A 20 -7.67 9.36 7.36
N ILE A 21 -6.64 9.64 6.56
CA ILE A 21 -6.77 10.45 5.34
C ILE A 21 -7.72 9.78 4.34
N ILE A 22 -7.56 8.47 4.10
CA ILE A 22 -8.43 7.73 3.17
C ILE A 22 -9.86 7.69 3.68
N ALA A 23 -10.08 7.41 4.96
CA ALA A 23 -11.42 7.36 5.55
C ALA A 23 -12.16 8.70 5.41
N ILE A 24 -11.47 9.83 5.69
CA ILE A 24 -12.01 11.18 5.52
C ILE A 24 -12.27 11.48 4.05
N ALA A 25 -11.31 11.21 3.16
CA ALA A 25 -11.45 11.46 1.74
C ALA A 25 -12.64 10.70 1.14
N LEU A 26 -12.78 9.41 1.46
CA LEU A 26 -13.91 8.58 1.00
C LEU A 26 -15.24 9.06 1.59
N SER A 27 -15.28 9.38 2.89
CA SER A 27 -16.49 9.87 3.54
C SER A 27 -16.96 11.18 2.92
N PHE A 28 -16.02 12.09 2.64
CA PHE A 28 -16.32 13.40 2.05
C PHE A 28 -16.72 13.33 0.57
N ILE A 29 -16.03 12.51 -0.24
CA ILE A 29 -16.31 12.37 -1.67
C ILE A 29 -17.64 11.64 -1.90
N PHE A 30 -17.91 10.58 -1.14
CA PHE A 30 -19.05 9.70 -1.36
C PHE A 30 -20.21 9.93 -0.37
N ASN A 31 -20.14 10.93 0.51
CA ASN A 31 -21.11 11.21 1.57
C ASN A 31 -21.48 9.97 2.40
N MET A 32 -20.50 9.09 2.62
CA MET A 32 -20.68 7.82 3.31
C MET A 32 -20.33 7.95 4.80
N PRO A 33 -20.97 7.15 5.69
CA PRO A 33 -20.61 7.15 7.11
C PRO A 33 -19.14 6.79 7.30
N MET A 34 -18.44 7.53 8.16
CA MET A 34 -17.02 7.30 8.41
C MET A 34 -16.74 5.91 9.01
N GLU A 35 -17.74 5.29 9.64
CA GLU A 35 -17.68 3.90 10.10
C GLU A 35 -17.56 2.90 8.95
N VAL A 36 -18.29 3.13 7.85
CA VAL A 36 -18.27 2.26 6.66
C VAL A 36 -16.95 2.44 5.90
N THR A 37 -16.52 3.68 5.67
CA THR A 37 -15.26 3.95 4.94
C THR A 37 -14.03 3.56 5.76
N GLY A 38 -14.06 3.76 7.08
CA GLY A 38 -12.99 3.35 8.00
C GLY A 38 -12.87 1.83 8.10
N SER A 39 -13.99 1.11 8.29
CA SER A 39 -13.97 -0.36 8.33
C SER A 39 -13.54 -0.97 6.99
N LEU A 40 -14.03 -0.43 5.87
CA LEU A 40 -13.59 -0.82 4.53
C LEU A 40 -12.08 -0.62 4.35
N GLY A 41 -11.54 0.53 4.75
CA GLY A 41 -10.11 0.81 4.69
C GLY A 41 -9.26 -0.18 5.48
N ILE A 42 -9.72 -0.57 6.68
CA ILE A 42 -9.04 -1.60 7.49
C ILE A 42 -9.07 -2.96 6.79
N VAL A 43 -10.23 -3.39 6.27
CA VAL A 43 -10.36 -4.67 5.57
C VAL A 43 -9.49 -4.69 4.31
N MET A 44 -9.43 -3.57 3.57
CA MET A 44 -8.56 -3.41 2.41
C MET A 44 -7.08 -3.47 2.79
N ALA A 45 -6.67 -2.82 3.88
CA ALA A 45 -5.29 -2.87 4.37
C ALA A 45 -4.88 -4.30 4.74
N VAL A 46 -5.73 -5.03 5.48
CA VAL A 46 -5.50 -6.43 5.84
C VAL A 46 -5.42 -7.31 4.59
N THR A 47 -6.34 -7.11 3.64
CA THR A 47 -6.35 -7.85 2.37
C THR A 47 -5.08 -7.59 1.57
N SER A 48 -4.61 -6.34 1.52
CA SER A 48 -3.38 -5.94 0.84
C SER A 48 -2.14 -6.61 1.44
N VAL A 49 -2.00 -6.60 2.78
CA VAL A 49 -0.90 -7.28 3.47
C VAL A 49 -0.94 -8.79 3.19
N PHE A 50 -2.13 -9.41 3.26
CA PHE A 50 -2.29 -10.83 2.98
C PHE A 50 -1.94 -11.19 1.53
N TRP A 51 -2.44 -10.41 0.57
CA TRP A 51 -2.15 -10.57 -0.85
C TRP A 51 -0.65 -10.39 -1.15
N ASN A 52 0.00 -9.40 -0.53
CA ASN A 52 1.44 -9.16 -0.66
C ASN A 52 2.27 -10.37 -0.22
N ILE A 53 1.91 -11.01 0.89
CA ILE A 53 2.60 -12.23 1.35
C ILE A 53 2.42 -13.37 0.34
N ILE A 54 1.18 -13.61 -0.13
CA ILE A 54 0.88 -14.67 -1.08
C ILE A 54 1.60 -14.44 -2.41
N PHE A 55 1.49 -13.24 -2.96
CA PHE A 55 2.05 -12.89 -4.26
C PHE A 55 3.58 -12.96 -4.23
N ASN A 56 4.22 -12.35 -3.21
CA ASN A 56 5.67 -12.44 -3.07
C ASN A 56 6.13 -13.89 -2.93
N HIS A 57 5.44 -14.71 -2.14
CA HIS A 57 5.81 -16.12 -1.98
C HIS A 57 5.71 -16.90 -3.31
N PHE A 58 4.63 -16.70 -4.07
CA PHE A 58 4.45 -17.35 -5.36
C PHE A 58 5.51 -16.88 -6.38
N PHE A 59 5.78 -15.58 -6.41
CA PHE A 59 6.73 -14.99 -7.34
C PHE A 59 8.18 -15.37 -7.02
N GLU A 60 8.58 -15.38 -5.75
CA GLU A 60 9.91 -15.85 -5.33
C GLU A 60 10.14 -17.29 -5.77
N LYS A 61 9.14 -18.16 -5.57
CA LYS A 61 9.20 -19.56 -6.01
C LYS A 61 9.30 -19.67 -7.54
N PHE A 62 8.66 -18.76 -8.27
CA PHE A 62 8.73 -18.68 -9.73
C PHE A 62 10.09 -18.17 -10.22
N GLU A 63 10.65 -17.10 -9.62
CA GLU A 63 12.00 -16.59 -9.89
C GLU A 63 13.05 -17.68 -9.64
N GLN A 64 12.98 -18.35 -8.49
CA GLN A 64 13.91 -19.42 -8.12
C GLN A 64 13.86 -20.61 -9.09
N ARG A 65 12.65 -21.01 -9.54
CA ARG A 65 12.49 -22.11 -10.50
C ARG A 65 12.98 -21.77 -11.90
N ARG A 66 12.82 -20.52 -12.35
CA ARG A 66 13.20 -20.11 -13.72
C ARG A 66 14.56 -19.42 -13.84
N LYS A 67 15.31 -19.23 -12.73
CA LYS A 67 16.57 -18.46 -12.68
C LYS A 67 16.46 -17.14 -13.46
N LEU A 68 15.32 -16.47 -13.33
CA LEU A 68 15.04 -15.24 -14.08
C LEU A 68 16.07 -14.18 -13.68
N GLN A 69 16.80 -13.65 -14.66
CA GLN A 69 17.59 -12.47 -14.41
C GLN A 69 16.64 -11.31 -14.11
N ARG A 70 16.88 -10.57 -13.02
CA ARG A 70 16.11 -9.41 -12.57
C ARG A 70 16.22 -8.22 -13.52
N THR A 71 15.75 -8.42 -14.75
CA THR A 71 15.63 -7.42 -15.80
C THR A 71 14.43 -6.52 -15.52
N VAL A 72 14.44 -5.32 -16.10
CA VAL A 72 13.36 -4.33 -15.91
C VAL A 72 12.00 -4.90 -16.32
N GLY A 73 11.95 -5.73 -17.36
CA GLY A 73 10.71 -6.39 -17.81
C GLY A 73 10.09 -7.31 -16.76
N VAL A 74 10.90 -8.05 -16.00
CA VAL A 74 10.44 -8.92 -14.91
C VAL A 74 9.84 -8.08 -13.77
N ARG A 75 10.42 -6.91 -13.47
CA ARG A 75 9.89 -5.99 -12.46
C ARG A 75 8.56 -5.37 -12.87
N ILE A 76 8.41 -5.01 -14.15
CA ILE A 76 7.15 -4.47 -14.68
C ILE A 76 6.07 -5.54 -14.65
N MET A 77 6.36 -6.77 -15.12
CA MET A 77 5.39 -7.87 -15.00
C MET A 77 5.01 -8.16 -13.55
N HIS A 78 5.98 -8.11 -12.63
CA HIS A 78 5.72 -8.27 -11.20
C HIS A 78 4.76 -7.19 -10.68
N ALA A 79 5.07 -5.92 -10.94
CA ALA A 79 4.26 -4.81 -10.48
C ALA A 79 2.83 -4.85 -11.07
N ILE A 80 2.69 -5.11 -12.36
CA ILE A 80 1.39 -5.24 -13.02
C ILE A 80 0.62 -6.45 -12.49
N GLY A 81 1.28 -7.58 -12.27
CA GLY A 81 0.63 -8.78 -11.72
C GLY A 81 0.22 -8.60 -10.26
N PHE A 82 1.04 -7.91 -9.47
CA PHE A 82 0.76 -7.59 -8.07
C PHE A 82 -0.44 -6.66 -7.97
N GLU A 83 -0.35 -5.49 -8.61
CA GLU A 83 -1.39 -4.46 -8.58
C GLU A 83 -2.67 -4.99 -9.22
N GLY A 84 -2.59 -5.60 -10.40
CA GLY A 84 -3.76 -6.15 -11.08
C GLY A 84 -4.45 -7.27 -10.29
N GLY A 85 -3.68 -8.14 -9.64
CA GLY A 85 -4.23 -9.18 -8.77
C GLY A 85 -4.91 -8.60 -7.53
N LEU A 86 -4.30 -7.56 -6.94
CA LEU A 86 -4.87 -6.85 -5.79
C LEU A 86 -6.17 -6.13 -6.18
N MET A 87 -6.16 -5.42 -7.30
CA MET A 87 -7.32 -4.75 -7.89
C MET A 87 -8.50 -5.70 -8.08
N LEU A 88 -8.27 -6.91 -8.60
CA LEU A 88 -9.33 -7.90 -8.77
C LEU A 88 -10.01 -8.30 -7.44
N ALA A 89 -9.31 -8.20 -6.31
CA ALA A 89 -9.87 -8.45 -4.99
C ALA A 89 -10.48 -7.18 -4.35
N THR A 90 -9.85 -6.02 -4.51
CA THR A 90 -10.30 -4.75 -3.90
C THR A 90 -11.51 -4.15 -4.62
N ILE A 91 -11.54 -4.19 -5.95
CA ILE A 91 -12.64 -3.63 -6.76
C ILE A 91 -14.01 -4.18 -6.36
N PRO A 92 -14.26 -5.51 -6.32
CA PRO A 92 -15.58 -6.03 -5.94
C PRO A 92 -15.92 -5.74 -4.48
N MET A 93 -14.92 -5.70 -3.59
CA MET A 93 -15.11 -5.37 -2.18
C MET A 93 -15.58 -3.92 -2.01
N VAL A 94 -14.93 -2.98 -2.69
CA VAL A 94 -15.28 -1.55 -2.68
C VAL A 94 -16.63 -1.31 -3.37
N ALA A 95 -16.84 -1.93 -4.53
CA ALA A 95 -18.11 -1.83 -5.26
C ALA A 95 -19.29 -2.30 -4.41
N TYR A 96 -19.15 -3.41 -3.70
CA TYR A 96 -20.17 -3.94 -2.80
C TYR A 96 -20.37 -3.07 -1.55
N ALA A 97 -19.27 -2.65 -0.90
CA ALA A 97 -19.35 -1.89 0.35
C ALA A 97 -19.88 -0.46 0.15
N MET A 98 -19.63 0.14 -1.01
CA MET A 98 -20.01 1.51 -1.31
C MET A 98 -21.13 1.64 -2.35
N ASP A 99 -21.77 0.52 -2.71
CA ASP A 99 -22.86 0.42 -3.70
C ASP A 99 -22.56 1.20 -5.00
N MET A 100 -21.32 1.05 -5.49
CA MET A 100 -20.81 1.78 -6.64
C MET A 100 -20.51 0.85 -7.80
N THR A 101 -20.54 1.40 -9.02
CA THR A 101 -20.26 0.61 -10.22
C THR A 101 -18.80 0.15 -10.26
N ILE A 102 -18.54 -0.99 -10.91
CA ILE A 102 -17.17 -1.53 -11.08
C ILE A 102 -16.24 -0.48 -11.70
N TRP A 103 -16.74 0.34 -12.63
CA TRP A 103 -15.96 1.40 -13.25
C TRP A 103 -15.57 2.51 -12.27
N GLN A 104 -16.49 2.93 -11.40
CA GLN A 104 -16.20 3.89 -10.34
C GLN A 104 -15.20 3.32 -9.33
N ALA A 105 -15.34 2.05 -8.95
CA ALA A 105 -14.42 1.37 -8.05
C ALA A 105 -13.00 1.28 -8.64
N ILE A 106 -12.86 0.97 -9.94
CA ILE A 106 -11.55 0.99 -10.63
C ILE A 106 -10.92 2.38 -10.60
N LEU A 107 -11.70 3.41 -10.94
CA LEU A 107 -11.20 4.78 -10.98
C LEU A 107 -10.82 5.28 -9.57
N LEU A 108 -11.59 4.89 -8.56
CA LEU A 108 -11.30 5.16 -7.16
C LEU A 108 -10.00 4.47 -6.72
N ASP A 109 -9.86 3.18 -7.02
CA ASP A 109 -8.67 2.38 -6.66
C ASP A 109 -7.41 2.98 -7.29
N LEU A 110 -7.43 3.30 -8.59
CA LEU A 110 -6.32 4.00 -9.27
C LEU A 110 -6.02 5.38 -8.66
N SER A 111 -7.06 6.15 -8.33
CA SER A 111 -6.90 7.48 -7.73
C SER A 111 -6.29 7.38 -6.33
N LEU A 112 -6.73 6.40 -5.54
CA LEU A 112 -6.19 6.12 -4.21
C LEU A 112 -4.75 5.63 -4.30
N THR A 113 -4.43 4.69 -5.19
CA THR A 113 -3.05 4.24 -5.42
C THR A 113 -2.15 5.41 -5.77
N MET A 114 -2.55 6.28 -6.70
CA MET A 114 -1.78 7.49 -7.04
C MET A 114 -1.61 8.44 -5.84
N CYS A 115 -2.67 8.68 -5.06
CA CYS A 115 -2.60 9.50 -3.85
C CYS A 115 -1.65 8.88 -2.80
N ILE A 116 -1.74 7.56 -2.59
CA ILE A 116 -0.88 6.81 -1.67
C ILE A 116 0.57 6.90 -2.11
N LEU A 117 0.88 6.79 -3.40
CA LEU A 117 2.24 6.91 -3.93
C LEU A 117 2.83 8.29 -3.61
N VAL A 118 2.06 9.36 -3.87
CA VAL A 118 2.50 10.73 -3.58
C VAL A 118 2.66 10.95 -2.07
N TYR A 119 1.70 10.49 -1.26
CA TYR A 119 1.77 10.56 0.20
C TYR A 119 2.99 9.82 0.73
N THR A 120 3.25 8.61 0.24
CA THR A 120 4.39 7.78 0.63
C THR A 120 5.69 8.52 0.33
N PHE A 121 5.83 9.07 -0.87
CA PHE A 121 7.01 9.85 -1.24
C PHE A 121 7.24 11.05 -0.31
N ILE A 122 6.19 11.82 -0.01
CA ILE A 122 6.28 12.97 0.91
C ILE A 122 6.64 12.52 2.32
N PHE A 123 5.99 11.47 2.84
CA PHE A 123 6.23 10.97 4.18
C PHE A 123 7.66 10.46 4.33
N GLN A 124 8.16 9.73 3.34
CA GLN A 124 9.55 9.26 3.31
C GLN A 124 10.52 10.43 3.28
N TRP A 125 10.27 11.44 2.44
CA TRP A 125 11.11 12.62 2.36
C TRP A 125 11.14 13.42 3.67
N CYS A 126 9.99 13.61 4.33
CA CYS A 126 9.91 14.22 5.65
C CYS A 126 10.67 13.41 6.70
N TYR A 127 10.52 12.08 6.70
CA TYR A 127 11.18 11.22 7.67
C TYR A 127 12.70 11.22 7.49
N ASP A 128 13.19 11.14 6.26
CA ASP A 128 14.60 11.25 5.92
C ASP A 128 15.15 12.62 6.37
N HIS A 129 14.39 13.70 6.19
CA HIS A 129 14.77 15.03 6.66
C HIS A 129 14.84 15.12 8.19
N ILE A 130 13.91 14.49 8.91
CA ILE A 130 13.93 14.42 10.38
C ILE A 130 15.11 13.57 10.88
N GLU A 131 15.40 12.45 10.21
CA GLU A 131 16.55 11.60 10.53
C GLU A 131 17.88 12.33 10.33
N MET A 132 18.01 13.08 9.23
CA MET A 132 19.16 13.95 8.96
C MET A 132 19.30 15.07 10.01
N ARG A 133 18.19 15.69 10.43
CA ARG A 133 18.17 16.73 11.48
C ARG A 133 18.56 16.21 12.86
N LEU A 134 18.28 14.94 13.15
CA LEU A 134 18.63 14.26 14.40
C LEU A 134 20.06 13.66 14.37
N GLY A 135 20.82 13.87 13.30
CA GLY A 135 22.22 13.47 13.21
C GLY A 135 22.45 11.96 13.07
N TYR A 136 21.41 11.18 12.75
CA TYR A 136 21.57 9.76 12.48
C TYR A 136 22.10 9.59 11.05
N SER A 137 23.41 9.44 10.94
CA SER A 137 23.99 8.84 9.74
C SER A 137 23.48 7.39 9.65
N PRO A 138 23.05 6.89 8.47
CA PRO A 138 22.94 5.46 8.31
C PRO A 138 24.31 4.90 8.67
N VAL A 139 24.36 4.01 9.67
CA VAL A 139 25.57 3.22 9.92
C VAL A 139 25.80 2.45 8.63
N GLN A 140 26.63 3.04 7.77
CA GLN A 140 27.15 2.42 6.59
C GLN A 140 28.00 1.28 7.13
N GLN A 141 27.42 0.09 7.13
CA GLN A 141 28.18 -1.14 7.28
C GLN A 141 29.10 -1.22 6.06
N SER A 142 30.28 -0.64 6.19
CA SER A 142 31.43 -0.86 5.33
C SER A 142 32.66 -0.98 6.21
#